data_AF-A0A644W0S5-F1
#
_entry.id   AF-A0A644W0S5-F1
#
_cell.length_a   1.000
_cell.length_b   1.000
_cell.length_c   1.000
_cell.angle_alpha   90.00
_cell.angle_beta   90.00
_cell.angle_gamma   90.00
#
_symmetry.space_group_name_H-M   'P 1'
#
loop_
_entity.id
_entity.type
_entity.pdbx_description
1 polymer ?
#
loop_
_entity_poly.entity_id
_entity_poly.type
_entity_poly.pdbx_seq_one_letter_code
_entity_poly.pdbx_strand_id
1 'polypeptide(L)'
;MDKRRIVQFLTAFIYNGNLPGFVNGRIWQGNSKQLCVPGLNCYSCPGALGACPIGSLQSFVSGVGLRFPFYVLGLLILFGLLLGRLVCGWFCPFGLIQELLYKIPTPKIHKNTLTLKLTYLKYPIGILFIIIIPLAFFAWEGVGIPAFCKFICPAGTLEAAIPLITLNADLRSSLGLLFGWKFLLMLFTILISIFIYRPFCRFICPLGAWYGIYNKLSLFGIQVDKVKCNGCNHCIKVCKMDCQEVADHECINCGECLKVCPTKAISFKKL
;
A
#
# COMPACT_ATOMS: atom_id res chain seq x y z
N MET A 1 -2.83 -21.73 9.16
CA MET A 1 -2.70 -20.43 8.47
C MET A 1 -1.34 -20.37 7.78
N ASP A 2 -1.25 -19.92 6.51
CA ASP A 2 0.05 -19.68 5.87
C ASP A 2 0.90 -18.72 6.75
N LYS A 3 2.19 -19.02 6.95
CA LYS A 3 3.12 -18.20 7.77
C LYS A 3 3.06 -16.70 7.41
N ARG A 4 2.86 -16.38 6.13
CA ARG A 4 2.69 -15.01 5.62
C ARG A 4 1.49 -14.27 6.21
N ARG A 5 0.35 -14.93 6.38
CA ARG A 5 -0.86 -14.30 6.93
C ARG A 5 -0.68 -13.93 8.40
N ILE A 6 0.01 -14.78 9.16
CA ILE A 6 0.34 -14.49 10.56
C ILE A 6 1.14 -13.18 10.65
N VAL A 7 2.18 -13.03 9.81
CA VAL A 7 2.98 -11.80 9.75
C VAL A 7 2.12 -10.59 9.37
N GLN A 8 1.24 -10.72 8.37
CA GLN A 8 0.33 -9.64 7.97
C GLN A 8 -0.60 -9.20 9.11
N PHE A 9 -1.21 -10.14 9.84
CA PHE A 9 -2.09 -9.85 10.97
C PHE A 9 -1.34 -9.21 12.14
N LEU A 10 -0.18 -9.75 12.50
CA LEU A 10 0.67 -9.18 13.54
C LEU A 10 1.10 -7.76 13.18
N THR A 11 1.48 -7.52 11.92
CA THR A 11 1.88 -6.19 11.47
C THR A 11 0.72 -5.21 11.49
N ALA A 12 -0.48 -5.65 11.07
CA ALA A 12 -1.69 -4.83 11.16
C ALA A 12 -2.00 -4.42 12.61
N PHE A 13 -1.82 -5.34 13.56
CA PHE A 13 -1.98 -5.07 14.99
C PHE A 13 -0.88 -4.14 15.51
N ILE A 14 0.38 -4.31 15.12
CA ILE A 14 1.47 -3.42 15.52
C ILE A 14 1.23 -1.99 14.99
N TYR A 15 0.71 -1.83 13.78
CA TYR A 15 0.48 -0.52 13.20
C TYR A 15 -0.75 0.18 13.78
N ASN A 16 -1.78 -0.58 14.16
CA ASN A 16 -3.08 -0.06 14.59
C ASN A 16 -3.50 -0.49 16.01
N GLY A 17 -2.54 -0.87 16.86
CA GLY A 17 -2.77 -1.49 18.16
C GLY A 17 -3.27 -0.58 19.27
N ASN A 18 -3.55 0.70 18.98
CA ASN A 18 -4.12 1.62 19.98
C ASN A 18 -5.63 1.37 20.16
N LEU A 19 -5.98 0.31 20.88
CA LEU A 19 -7.36 -0.04 21.20
C LEU A 19 -8.13 1.08 21.92
N PRO A 20 -7.55 1.83 22.89
CA PRO A 20 -8.25 2.95 23.53
C PRO A 20 -8.65 4.07 22.57
N GLY A 21 -7.91 4.28 21.48
CA GLY A 21 -8.26 5.26 20.45
C GLY A 21 -9.53 4.87 19.69
N PHE A 22 -9.69 3.58 19.38
CA PHE A 22 -10.92 3.07 18.74
C PHE A 22 -12.13 3.15 19.66
N VAL A 23 -11.97 3.01 20.97
CA VAL A 23 -13.09 3.11 21.92
C VAL A 23 -13.49 4.56 22.16
N ASN A 24 -12.51 5.45 22.32
CA ASN A 24 -12.77 6.84 22.68
C ASN A 24 -12.97 7.78 21.48
N GLY A 25 -12.82 7.28 20.24
CA GLY A 25 -12.95 8.10 19.03
C GLY A 25 -11.90 9.21 18.90
N ARG A 26 -10.77 9.10 19.61
CA ARG A 26 -9.69 10.08 19.64
C ARG A 26 -8.46 9.59 18.89
N ILE A 27 -7.85 10.50 18.15
CA ILE A 27 -6.60 10.25 17.43
C ILE A 27 -5.47 10.17 18.46
N TRP A 28 -4.72 9.07 18.46
CA TRP A 28 -3.50 8.95 19.27
C TRP A 28 -2.51 10.07 18.92
N GLN A 29 -1.86 10.71 19.90
CA GLN A 29 -0.90 11.80 19.69
C GLN A 29 0.48 11.51 20.33
N GLY A 30 0.75 10.25 20.70
CA GLY A 30 2.02 9.87 21.31
C GLY A 30 3.20 9.93 20.33
N ASN A 31 4.43 9.95 20.87
CA ASN A 31 5.67 10.09 20.11
C ASN A 31 5.87 9.02 19.03
N SER A 32 5.28 7.83 19.20
CA SER A 32 5.34 6.76 18.21
C SER A 32 4.81 7.17 16.82
N LYS A 33 3.90 8.15 16.75
CA LYS A 33 3.38 8.66 15.47
C LYS A 33 4.38 9.44 14.65
N GLN A 34 5.50 9.84 15.21
CA GLN A 34 6.57 10.46 14.44
C GLN A 34 7.31 9.43 13.57
N LEU A 35 7.22 8.14 13.91
CA LEU A 35 7.86 7.06 13.17
C LEU A 35 7.00 6.60 12.00
N CYS A 36 7.57 6.62 10.80
CA CYS A 36 6.91 6.09 9.61
C CYS A 36 6.99 4.56 9.58
N VAL A 37 5.84 3.91 9.43
CA VAL A 37 5.81 2.46 9.17
C VAL A 37 6.04 2.17 7.69
N PRO A 38 6.62 1.02 7.31
CA PRO A 38 6.90 0.74 5.89
C PRO A 38 5.63 0.51 5.05
N GLY A 39 4.51 0.11 5.66
CA GLY A 39 3.25 -0.11 4.96
C GLY A 39 2.39 1.14 4.73
N LEU A 40 1.32 0.98 3.95
CA LEU A 40 0.25 1.97 3.91
C LEU A 40 -0.50 1.94 5.25
N ASN A 41 -0.60 3.11 5.89
CA ASN A 41 -1.35 3.32 7.13
C ASN A 41 -2.08 4.67 7.03
N CYS A 42 -2.95 5.01 7.98
CA CYS A 42 -3.54 6.34 8.07
C CYS A 42 -3.13 7.05 9.36
N TYR A 43 -2.54 8.25 9.24
CA TYR A 43 -2.16 9.07 10.40
C TYR A 43 -3.37 9.44 11.29
N SER A 44 -4.51 9.69 10.66
CA SER A 44 -5.76 10.06 11.34
C SER A 44 -6.52 8.86 11.90
N CYS A 45 -6.05 7.62 11.70
CA CYS A 45 -6.68 6.44 12.29
C CYS A 45 -6.57 6.54 13.83
N PRO A 46 -7.67 6.37 14.58
CA PRO A 46 -7.64 6.37 16.04
C PRO A 46 -6.71 5.29 16.62
N GLY A 47 -6.63 4.15 15.93
CA GLY A 47 -5.77 3.03 16.27
C GLY A 47 -4.31 3.19 15.87
N ALA A 48 -3.97 4.10 14.96
CA ALA A 48 -2.62 4.16 14.39
C ALA A 48 -1.57 4.57 15.44
N LEU A 49 -0.57 3.71 15.60
CA LEU A 49 0.59 3.96 16.46
C LEU A 49 1.74 4.65 15.69
N GLY A 50 1.79 4.49 14.37
CA GLY A 50 2.82 5.10 13.49
C GLY A 50 2.23 5.89 12.33
N ALA A 51 3.06 6.68 11.65
CA ALA A 51 2.67 7.49 10.50
C ALA A 51 2.76 6.74 9.17
N CYS A 52 1.94 7.19 8.22
CA CYS A 52 2.01 6.75 6.84
C CYS A 52 3.17 7.46 6.13
N PRO A 53 4.10 6.75 5.47
CA PRO A 53 5.23 7.40 4.82
C PRO A 53 4.79 8.31 3.66
N ILE A 54 3.72 7.95 2.94
CA ILE A 54 3.14 8.82 1.90
C ILE A 54 2.48 10.06 2.52
N GLY A 55 1.73 9.89 3.61
CA GLY A 55 1.10 11.00 4.32
C GLY A 55 2.16 11.97 4.87
N SER A 56 3.18 11.45 5.54
CA SER A 56 4.31 12.23 6.06
C SER A 56 5.04 12.95 4.94
N LEU A 57 5.35 12.27 3.82
CA LEU A 57 5.98 12.89 2.66
C LEU A 57 5.15 14.08 2.16
N GLN A 58 3.84 13.90 2.05
CA GLN A 58 2.95 14.98 1.62
C GLN A 58 2.87 16.13 2.61
N SER A 59 2.86 15.85 3.92
CA SER A 59 2.87 16.91 4.95
C SER A 59 4.11 17.82 4.86
N PHE A 60 5.27 17.29 4.43
CA PHE A 60 6.47 18.11 4.21
C PHE A 60 6.38 18.96 2.93
N VAL A 61 5.80 18.41 1.86
CA VAL A 61 5.58 19.15 0.61
C VAL A 61 4.45 20.18 0.77
N SER A 62 3.49 19.93 1.67
CA SER A 62 2.31 20.74 1.87
C SER A 62 2.42 21.78 3.00
N GLY A 63 3.59 21.93 3.62
CA GLY A 63 3.80 22.89 4.70
C GLY A 63 3.86 24.35 4.23
N VAL A 64 3.84 25.29 5.18
CA VAL A 64 3.98 26.75 4.94
C VAL A 64 5.37 27.12 4.33
N GLY A 65 6.31 26.17 4.33
CA GLY A 65 7.56 26.28 3.58
C GLY A 65 8.02 24.91 3.10
N LEU A 66 8.64 24.88 1.92
CA LEU A 66 9.19 23.66 1.31
C LEU A 66 10.39 23.17 2.12
N ARG A 67 10.17 22.17 2.98
CA ARG A 67 11.25 21.48 3.70
C ARG A 67 11.53 20.15 3.02
N PHE A 68 12.80 19.85 2.79
CA PHE A 68 13.19 18.56 2.22
C PHE A 68 12.95 17.42 3.23
N PRO A 69 12.15 16.39 2.88
CA PRO A 69 11.78 15.31 3.79
C PRO A 69 12.85 14.22 3.90
N PHE A 70 14.07 14.59 4.32
CA PHE A 70 15.22 13.66 4.39
C PHE A 70 14.93 12.38 5.17
N TYR A 71 14.26 12.50 6.33
CA TYR A 71 13.89 11.35 7.16
C TYR A 71 12.95 10.38 6.42
N VAL A 72 11.88 10.88 5.81
CA VAL A 72 10.87 10.04 5.16
C VAL A 72 11.43 9.40 3.89
N LEU A 73 12.17 10.16 3.09
CA LEU A 73 12.84 9.64 1.88
C LEU A 73 13.90 8.60 2.25
N GLY A 74 14.73 8.87 3.25
CA GLY A 74 15.74 7.92 3.74
C GLY A 74 15.11 6.60 4.18
N LEU A 75 14.01 6.66 4.93
CA LEU A 75 13.28 5.48 5.38
C LEU A 75 12.61 4.71 4.21
N LEU A 76 12.02 5.42 3.24
CA LEU A 76 11.45 4.82 2.03
C LEU A 76 12.52 4.14 1.15
N ILE A 77 13.71 4.75 1.02
CA ILE A 77 14.84 4.15 0.30
C ILE A 77 15.36 2.94 1.07
N LEU A 78 15.56 3.06 2.38
CA LEU A 78 16.03 1.98 3.26
C LEU A 78 15.14 0.74 3.14
N PHE A 79 13.83 0.89 3.33
CA PHE A 79 12.91 -0.24 3.20
C PHE A 79 12.75 -0.71 1.75
N GLY A 80 12.90 0.19 0.77
CA GLY A 80 12.92 -0.19 -0.64
C GLY A 80 14.10 -1.10 -0.98
N LEU A 81 15.31 -0.74 -0.56
CA LEU A 81 16.52 -1.52 -0.79
C LEU A 81 16.60 -2.77 0.09
N LEU A 82 16.05 -2.76 1.30
CA LEU A 82 16.03 -3.95 2.15
C LEU A 82 14.97 -4.94 1.67
N LEU A 83 13.72 -4.50 1.52
CA LEU A 83 12.55 -5.37 1.38
C LEU A 83 11.84 -5.24 0.04
N GLY A 84 12.00 -4.11 -0.67
CA GLY A 84 11.28 -3.84 -1.91
C GLY A 84 9.77 -4.02 -1.73
N ARG A 85 9.12 -4.70 -2.68
CA ARG A 85 7.67 -4.97 -2.62
C ARG A 85 7.27 -6.08 -1.66
N LEU A 86 8.21 -6.71 -0.96
CA LEU A 86 7.91 -7.61 0.15
C LEU A 86 7.07 -6.87 1.20
N VAL A 87 7.31 -5.56 1.40
CA VAL A 87 6.49 -4.70 2.26
C VAL A 87 5.01 -4.76 1.91
N CYS A 88 4.67 -4.60 0.64
CA CYS A 88 3.29 -4.69 0.19
C CYS A 88 2.72 -6.11 0.42
N GLY A 89 3.54 -7.15 0.24
CA GLY A 89 3.14 -8.55 0.36
C GLY A 89 2.95 -9.05 1.81
N TRP A 90 3.74 -8.54 2.76
CA TRP A 90 3.85 -9.10 4.12
C TRP A 90 3.52 -8.11 5.24
N PHE A 91 3.85 -6.83 5.08
CA PHE A 91 3.76 -5.84 6.15
C PHE A 91 2.60 -4.85 5.99
N CYS A 92 2.04 -4.69 4.79
CA CYS A 92 0.98 -3.72 4.54
C CYS A 92 -0.42 -4.21 4.98
N PRO A 93 -1.09 -3.56 5.96
CA PRO A 93 -2.43 -3.95 6.42
C PRO A 93 -3.49 -3.83 5.32
N PHE A 94 -3.44 -2.77 4.51
CA PHE A 94 -4.36 -2.59 3.39
C PHE A 94 -4.18 -3.68 2.31
N GLY A 95 -2.97 -4.23 2.18
CA GLY A 95 -2.71 -5.40 1.32
C GLY A 95 -3.38 -6.66 1.84
N LEU A 96 -3.38 -6.87 3.16
CA LEU A 96 -4.08 -7.99 3.81
C LEU A 96 -5.60 -7.91 3.57
N ILE A 97 -6.21 -6.73 3.75
CA ILE A 97 -7.66 -6.55 3.53
C ILE A 97 -8.05 -6.97 2.11
N GLN A 98 -7.32 -6.49 1.09
CA GLN A 98 -7.58 -6.85 -0.30
C GLN A 98 -7.40 -8.36 -0.56
N GLU A 99 -6.41 -9.01 0.07
CA GLU A 99 -6.23 -10.47 -0.04
C GLU A 99 -7.35 -11.27 0.63
N LEU A 100 -7.89 -10.78 1.75
CA LEU A 100 -9.01 -11.41 2.43
C LEU A 100 -10.28 -11.29 1.58
N LEU A 101 -10.56 -10.10 1.03
CA LEU A 101 -11.70 -9.86 0.14
C LEU A 101 -11.64 -10.74 -1.12
N TYR A 102 -10.46 -10.93 -1.71
CA TYR A 102 -10.30 -11.77 -2.89
C TYR A 102 -10.64 -13.26 -2.64
N LYS A 103 -10.67 -13.73 -1.39
CA LYS A 103 -11.04 -15.13 -1.08
C LYS A 103 -12.53 -15.42 -1.18
N ILE A 104 -13.38 -14.39 -1.18
CA ILE A 104 -14.83 -14.58 -1.30
C ILE A 104 -15.10 -15.32 -2.62
N PRO A 105 -15.86 -16.42 -2.66
CA PRO A 105 -16.03 -17.23 -3.86
C PRO A 105 -16.91 -16.49 -4.89
N THR A 106 -16.26 -15.76 -5.79
CA THR A 106 -16.88 -15.00 -6.89
C THR A 106 -16.11 -15.25 -8.19
N PRO A 107 -16.70 -15.00 -9.37
CA PRO A 107 -15.98 -15.07 -10.63
C PRO A 107 -14.77 -14.13 -10.61
N LYS A 108 -13.55 -14.68 -10.74
CA LYS A 108 -12.31 -13.91 -10.62
C LYS A 108 -11.84 -13.39 -11.97
N ILE A 109 -11.45 -12.12 -11.99
CA ILE A 109 -10.77 -11.52 -13.13
C ILE A 109 -9.28 -11.82 -13.00
N HIS A 110 -8.79 -12.67 -13.89
CA HIS A 110 -7.39 -13.04 -13.96
C HIS A 110 -6.58 -11.97 -14.70
N LYS A 111 -5.26 -12.04 -14.60
CA LYS A 111 -4.38 -11.12 -15.33
C LYS A 111 -4.55 -11.26 -16.83
N ASN A 112 -4.57 -10.13 -17.52
CA ASN A 112 -4.61 -10.02 -18.97
C ASN A 112 -3.70 -8.87 -19.42
N THR A 113 -3.68 -8.59 -20.73
CA THR A 113 -2.90 -7.49 -21.31
C THR A 113 -3.37 -6.11 -20.86
N LEU A 114 -4.67 -5.95 -20.60
CA LEU A 114 -5.25 -4.70 -20.11
C LEU A 114 -4.84 -4.41 -18.66
N THR A 115 -4.92 -5.40 -17.77
CA THR A 115 -4.48 -5.25 -16.37
C THR A 115 -3.00 -4.94 -16.31
N LEU A 116 -2.18 -5.58 -17.15
CA LEU A 116 -0.75 -5.28 -17.25
C LEU A 116 -0.52 -3.81 -17.61
N LYS A 117 -1.25 -3.26 -18.60
CA LYS A 117 -1.18 -1.83 -18.94
C LYS A 117 -1.63 -0.94 -17.78
N LEU A 118 -2.72 -1.31 -17.08
CA LEU A 118 -3.22 -0.57 -15.93
C LEU A 118 -2.21 -0.52 -14.77
N THR A 119 -1.29 -1.50 -14.64
CA THR A 119 -0.26 -1.46 -13.59
C THR A 119 0.64 -0.23 -13.71
N TYR A 120 0.80 0.34 -14.90
CA TYR A 120 1.63 1.51 -15.11
C TYR A 120 0.96 2.80 -14.63
N LEU A 121 -0.36 2.82 -14.41
CA LEU A 121 -1.09 4.01 -13.98
C LEU A 121 -0.67 4.54 -12.60
N LYS A 122 -0.16 3.69 -11.72
CA LYS A 122 0.29 4.11 -10.38
C LYS A 122 1.44 5.12 -10.42
N TYR A 123 2.26 5.11 -11.47
CA TYR A 123 3.38 6.04 -11.63
C TYR A 123 2.90 7.47 -11.93
N PRO A 124 2.14 7.73 -13.02
CA PRO A 124 1.61 9.07 -13.28
C PRO A 124 0.63 9.53 -12.21
N ILE A 125 -0.21 8.63 -11.65
CA ILE A 125 -1.07 8.98 -10.50
C ILE A 125 -0.22 9.40 -9.30
N GLY A 126 0.85 8.67 -9.00
CA GLY A 126 1.78 9.02 -7.93
C GLY A 126 2.40 10.40 -8.14
N ILE A 127 2.94 10.68 -9.33
CA ILE A 127 3.54 11.99 -9.67
C ILE A 127 2.50 13.11 -9.55
N LEU A 128 1.32 12.92 -10.13
CA LEU A 128 0.25 13.91 -10.13
C LEU A 128 -0.21 14.26 -8.70
N PHE A 129 -0.51 13.25 -7.88
CA PHE A 129 -1.11 13.46 -6.56
C PHE A 129 -0.12 13.67 -5.42
N ILE A 130 1.15 13.25 -5.57
CA ILE A 130 2.18 13.48 -4.53
C ILE A 130 2.98 14.75 -4.80
N ILE A 131 3.21 15.09 -6.06
CA ILE A 131 4.13 16.18 -6.44
C ILE A 131 3.36 17.34 -7.07
N ILE A 132 2.70 17.11 -8.21
CA ILE A 132 2.14 18.19 -9.04
C ILE A 132 1.03 18.95 -8.30
N ILE A 133 -0.01 18.25 -7.81
CA ILE A 133 -1.16 18.91 -7.16
C ILE A 133 -0.72 19.65 -5.88
N PRO A 134 0.04 19.05 -4.94
CA PRO A 134 0.48 19.77 -3.75
C PRO A 134 1.30 21.03 -4.06
N LEU A 135 2.18 20.98 -5.06
CA LEU A 135 2.98 22.14 -5.49
C LEU A 135 2.14 23.22 -6.20
N ALA A 136 1.17 22.82 -7.02
CA ALA A 136 0.25 23.75 -7.66
C ALA A 136 -0.58 24.54 -6.63
N PHE A 137 -1.11 23.84 -5.61
CA PHE A 137 -1.81 24.50 -4.50
C PHE A 137 -0.88 25.41 -3.69
N PHE A 138 0.35 24.96 -3.42
CA PHE A 138 1.34 25.81 -2.75
C PHE A 138 1.63 27.10 -3.54
N ALA A 139 1.70 27.02 -4.87
CA ALA A 139 1.91 28.19 -5.72
C ALA A 139 0.72 29.16 -5.75
N TRP A 140 -0.51 28.68 -5.57
CA TRP A 140 -1.73 29.50 -5.60
C TRP A 140 -2.12 30.07 -4.24
N GLU A 141 -2.08 29.26 -3.18
CA GLU A 141 -2.59 29.60 -1.85
C GLU A 141 -1.47 29.80 -0.81
N GLY A 142 -0.21 29.57 -1.19
CA GLY A 142 0.94 29.61 -0.27
C GLY A 142 1.03 28.42 0.68
N VAL A 143 0.08 27.47 0.60
CA VAL A 143 0.02 26.26 1.41
C VAL A 143 -0.34 25.09 0.49
N GLY A 144 0.46 24.02 0.53
CA GLY A 144 0.13 22.82 -0.25
C GLY A 144 -0.95 21.99 0.45
N ILE A 145 -1.46 20.97 -0.25
CA ILE A 145 -2.42 20.02 0.33
C ILE A 145 -1.90 18.58 0.21
N PRO A 146 -2.21 17.69 1.16
CA PRO A 146 -1.88 16.27 1.03
C PRO A 146 -2.85 15.56 0.05
N ALA A 147 -2.73 15.87 -1.24
CA ALA A 147 -3.72 15.57 -2.27
C ALA A 147 -4.03 14.07 -2.40
N PHE A 148 -3.05 13.18 -2.30
CA PHE A 148 -3.28 11.73 -2.35
C PHE A 148 -4.12 11.24 -1.17
N CYS A 149 -3.77 11.65 0.05
CA CYS A 149 -4.53 11.34 1.26
C CYS A 149 -5.91 12.03 1.28
N LYS A 150 -6.02 13.21 0.65
CA LYS A 150 -7.25 14.01 0.57
C LYS A 150 -8.21 13.55 -0.52
N PHE A 151 -7.75 12.93 -1.61
CA PHE A 151 -8.62 12.64 -2.75
C PHE A 151 -8.68 11.17 -3.18
N ILE A 152 -7.64 10.37 -2.94
CA ILE A 152 -7.54 9.01 -3.50
C ILE A 152 -7.46 7.91 -2.44
N CYS A 153 -6.80 8.15 -1.30
CA CYS A 153 -6.44 7.08 -0.36
C CYS A 153 -7.67 6.38 0.26
N PRO A 154 -7.97 5.11 -0.09
CA PRO A 154 -9.11 4.39 0.45
C PRO A 154 -8.86 3.92 1.89
N ALA A 155 -7.59 3.69 2.26
CA ALA A 155 -7.21 3.30 3.62
C ALA A 155 -7.56 4.39 4.64
N GLY A 156 -7.43 5.68 4.28
CA GLY A 156 -7.81 6.77 5.18
C GLY A 156 -9.31 6.81 5.47
N THR A 157 -10.15 6.48 4.49
CA THR A 157 -11.60 6.40 4.71
C THR A 157 -11.96 5.19 5.58
N LEU A 158 -11.34 4.03 5.29
CA LEU A 158 -11.63 2.78 5.98
C LEU A 158 -11.14 2.77 7.44
N GLU A 159 -9.90 3.21 7.68
CA GLU A 159 -9.23 3.13 8.98
C GLU A 159 -9.52 4.35 9.87
N ALA A 160 -9.72 5.53 9.29
CA ALA A 160 -9.93 6.77 10.06
C ALA A 160 -11.36 7.29 9.97
N ALA A 161 -11.85 7.58 8.75
CA ALA A 161 -13.09 8.32 8.60
C ALA A 161 -14.31 7.55 9.15
N ILE A 162 -14.44 6.26 8.84
CA ILE A 162 -15.57 5.45 9.34
C ILE A 162 -15.58 5.41 10.88
N PRO A 163 -14.51 4.94 11.58
CA PRO A 163 -14.51 4.91 13.04
C PRO A 163 -14.76 6.29 13.67
N LEU A 164 -14.12 7.34 13.16
CA LEU A 164 -14.26 8.69 13.72
C LEU A 164 -15.68 9.24 13.60
N ILE A 165 -16.36 9.01 12.47
CA ILE A 165 -17.71 9.50 12.23
C ILE A 165 -18.76 8.64 12.96
N THR A 166 -18.51 7.35 13.13
CA THR A 166 -19.38 6.49 13.94
C THR A 166 -19.33 6.86 15.44
N LEU A 167 -18.18 7.32 15.93
CA LEU A 167 -17.97 7.63 17.34
C LEU A 167 -18.23 9.10 17.70
N ASN A 168 -18.09 10.03 16.74
CA ASN A 168 -18.30 11.46 16.98
C ASN A 168 -19.50 11.97 16.16
N ALA A 169 -20.55 12.40 16.86
CA ALA A 169 -21.76 12.95 16.22
C ALA A 169 -21.51 14.29 15.51
N ASP A 170 -20.60 15.12 16.04
CA ASP A 170 -20.28 16.44 15.49
C ASP A 170 -19.61 16.37 14.11
N LEU A 171 -18.76 15.34 13.88
CA LEU A 171 -18.18 15.11 12.56
C LEU A 171 -19.22 14.63 11.53
N ARG A 172 -20.33 14.07 12.00
CA ARG A 172 -21.41 13.55 11.15
C ARG A 172 -22.22 14.70 10.52
N SER A 173 -22.34 15.84 11.22
CA SER A 173 -22.95 17.06 10.67
C SER A 173 -22.06 17.79 9.65
N SER A 174 -20.75 17.55 9.64
CA SER A 174 -19.81 18.18 8.70
C SER A 174 -19.52 17.32 7.46
N LEU A 175 -20.40 16.35 7.16
CA LEU A 175 -20.28 15.48 6.00
C LEU A 175 -20.49 16.24 4.69
N GLY A 176 -19.38 16.69 4.09
CA GLY A 176 -19.40 17.36 2.79
C GLY A 176 -19.24 16.42 1.59
N LEU A 177 -19.33 16.99 0.37
CA LEU A 177 -19.16 16.30 -0.91
C LEU A 177 -17.85 15.49 -1.01
N LEU A 178 -16.76 16.00 -0.40
CA LEU A 178 -15.46 15.32 -0.37
C LEU A 178 -15.50 13.98 0.37
N PHE A 179 -16.31 13.87 1.43
CA PHE A 179 -16.48 12.60 2.13
C PHE A 179 -17.25 11.60 1.27
N GLY A 180 -18.34 12.03 0.61
CA GLY A 180 -19.10 11.18 -0.31
C GLY A 180 -18.23 10.62 -1.44
N TRP A 181 -17.40 11.47 -2.05
CA TRP A 181 -16.42 11.05 -3.05
C TRP A 181 -15.44 9.98 -2.52
N LYS A 182 -14.84 10.23 -1.35
CA LYS A 182 -13.91 9.28 -0.71
C LYS A 182 -14.57 7.96 -0.34
N PHE A 183 -15.80 8.01 0.14
CA PHE A 183 -16.57 6.82 0.49
C PHE A 183 -16.87 5.99 -0.75
N LEU A 184 -17.27 6.63 -1.85
CA LEU A 184 -17.48 5.98 -3.14
C LEU A 184 -16.19 5.30 -3.64
N LEU A 185 -15.06 6.02 -3.64
CA LEU A 185 -13.76 5.45 -4.05
C LEU A 185 -13.34 4.24 -3.19
N MET A 186 -13.52 4.34 -1.88
CA MET A 186 -13.22 3.27 -0.94
C MET A 186 -14.12 2.06 -1.20
N LEU A 187 -15.43 2.27 -1.36
CA LEU A 187 -16.39 1.22 -1.67
C LEU A 187 -16.05 0.53 -3.01
N PHE A 188 -15.79 1.32 -4.05
CA PHE A 188 -15.35 0.82 -5.36
C PHE A 188 -14.08 -0.02 -5.24
N THR A 189 -13.10 0.43 -4.47
CA THR A 189 -11.85 -0.30 -4.25
C THR A 189 -12.09 -1.63 -3.53
N ILE A 190 -12.94 -1.65 -2.50
CA ILE A 190 -13.30 -2.86 -1.76
C ILE A 190 -14.02 -3.85 -2.68
N LEU A 191 -15.03 -3.39 -3.41
CA LEU A 191 -15.81 -4.22 -4.33
C LEU A 191 -14.94 -4.84 -5.41
N ILE A 192 -14.07 -4.05 -6.05
CA ILE A 192 -13.16 -4.59 -7.07
C ILE A 192 -12.14 -5.54 -6.48
N SER A 193 -11.73 -5.37 -5.22
CA SER A 193 -10.79 -6.28 -4.55
C SER A 193 -11.35 -7.68 -4.35
N ILE A 194 -12.67 -7.84 -4.45
CA ILE A 194 -13.32 -9.16 -4.48
C ILE A 194 -13.03 -9.86 -5.81
N PHE A 195 -13.07 -9.14 -6.94
CA PHE A 195 -12.93 -9.72 -8.28
C PHE A 195 -11.48 -9.79 -8.78
N ILE A 196 -10.68 -8.76 -8.46
CA ILE A 196 -9.28 -8.60 -8.89
C ILE A 196 -8.36 -8.75 -7.68
N TYR A 197 -7.24 -9.44 -7.84
CA TYR A 197 -6.24 -9.55 -6.79
C TYR A 197 -5.50 -8.22 -6.58
N ARG A 198 -5.68 -7.60 -5.40
CA ARG A 198 -5.00 -6.37 -4.94
C ARG A 198 -5.04 -5.19 -5.93
N PRO A 199 -6.23 -4.76 -6.41
CA PRO A 199 -6.36 -3.76 -7.47
C PRO A 199 -5.72 -2.42 -7.12
N PHE A 200 -5.85 -1.97 -5.87
CA PHE A 200 -5.28 -0.69 -5.45
C PHE A 200 -3.75 -0.71 -5.44
N CYS A 201 -3.15 -1.76 -4.87
CA CYS A 201 -1.69 -1.90 -4.84
C CYS A 201 -1.09 -2.06 -6.24
N ARG A 202 -1.86 -2.64 -7.17
CA ARG A 202 -1.46 -2.93 -8.54
C ARG A 202 -1.55 -1.69 -9.45
N PHE A 203 -2.63 -0.92 -9.35
CA PHE A 203 -2.95 0.12 -10.33
C PHE A 203 -2.81 1.56 -9.83
N ILE A 204 -2.94 1.82 -8.53
CA ILE A 204 -3.10 3.20 -8.01
C ILE A 204 -2.03 3.56 -6.97
N CYS A 205 -1.61 2.60 -6.15
CA CYS A 205 -0.81 2.88 -4.96
C CYS A 205 0.61 3.39 -5.28
N PRO A 206 0.97 4.62 -4.91
CA PRO A 206 2.30 5.19 -5.16
C PRO A 206 3.38 4.52 -4.31
N LEU A 207 3.05 4.04 -3.11
CA LEU A 207 3.96 3.27 -2.27
C LEU A 207 4.35 1.94 -2.94
N GLY A 208 3.40 1.29 -3.61
CA GLY A 208 3.67 0.09 -4.41
C GLY A 208 4.50 0.39 -5.66
N ALA A 209 4.36 1.59 -6.24
CA ALA A 209 5.21 2.07 -7.32
C ALA A 209 6.66 2.24 -6.84
N TRP A 210 6.84 2.97 -5.75
CA TRP A 210 8.14 3.22 -5.12
C TRP A 210 8.88 1.93 -4.80
N TYR A 211 8.26 1.03 -4.03
CA TYR A 211 8.87 -0.25 -3.68
C TYR A 211 9.04 -1.20 -4.86
N GLY A 212 8.27 -1.02 -5.94
CA GLY A 212 8.42 -1.79 -7.17
C GLY A 212 9.74 -1.49 -7.89
N ILE A 213 10.15 -0.21 -7.89
CA ILE A 213 11.42 0.23 -8.50
C ILE A 213 12.60 -0.50 -7.84
N TYR A 214 12.60 -0.57 -6.50
CA TYR A 214 13.68 -1.23 -5.75
C TYR A 214 13.56 -2.75 -5.65
N ASN A 215 12.48 -3.37 -6.13
CA ASN A 215 12.22 -4.79 -5.87
C ASN A 215 13.30 -5.72 -6.43
N LYS A 216 13.86 -5.42 -7.61
CA LYS A 216 14.97 -6.21 -8.18
C LYS A 216 16.25 -6.08 -7.35
N LEU A 217 16.52 -4.88 -6.84
CA LEU A 217 17.69 -4.53 -6.03
C LEU A 217 17.55 -4.94 -4.56
N SER A 218 16.35 -5.31 -4.13
CA SER A 218 16.08 -5.62 -2.73
C SER A 218 16.96 -6.75 -2.21
N LEU A 219 17.52 -6.60 -1.01
CA LEU A 219 18.34 -7.64 -0.35
C LEU A 219 17.49 -8.87 -0.04
N PHE A 220 16.28 -8.66 0.50
CA PHE A 220 15.32 -9.72 0.76
C PHE A 220 14.32 -9.82 -0.39
N GLY A 221 14.15 -11.02 -0.92
CA GLY A 221 13.19 -11.27 -1.98
C GLY A 221 13.27 -12.70 -2.48
N ILE A 222 12.64 -12.94 -3.61
CA ILE A 222 12.72 -14.23 -4.32
C ILE A 222 13.79 -14.11 -5.41
N GLN A 223 14.50 -15.20 -5.66
CA GLN A 223 15.44 -15.33 -6.77
C GLN A 223 15.20 -16.63 -7.54
N VAL A 224 15.61 -16.62 -8.80
CA VAL A 224 15.55 -17.79 -9.68
C VAL A 224 16.96 -18.23 -10.02
N ASP A 225 17.24 -19.50 -9.74
CA ASP A 225 18.43 -20.18 -10.22
C ASP A 225 18.29 -20.42 -11.73
N LYS A 226 19.03 -19.66 -12.54
CA LYS A 226 18.97 -19.74 -14.00
C LYS A 226 19.46 -21.08 -14.54
N VAL A 227 20.29 -21.81 -13.80
CA VAL A 227 20.82 -23.12 -14.22
C VAL A 227 19.76 -24.20 -14.03
N LYS A 228 19.00 -24.15 -12.93
CA LYS A 228 17.91 -25.10 -12.65
C LYS A 228 16.59 -24.75 -13.35
N CYS A 229 16.44 -23.50 -13.79
CA CYS A 229 15.23 -23.04 -14.45
C CYS A 229 15.19 -23.51 -15.90
N ASN A 230 14.11 -24.18 -16.29
CA ASN A 230 13.88 -24.63 -17.67
C ASN A 230 12.97 -23.70 -18.47
N GLY A 231 12.65 -22.50 -17.97
CA GLY A 231 11.84 -21.52 -18.70
C GLY A 231 10.36 -21.88 -18.93
N CYS A 232 9.80 -22.86 -18.20
CA CYS A 232 8.42 -23.34 -18.42
C CYS A 232 7.30 -22.32 -18.15
N ASN A 233 7.60 -21.17 -17.53
CA ASN A 233 6.67 -20.09 -17.18
C ASN A 233 5.45 -20.50 -16.33
N HIS A 234 5.47 -21.68 -15.71
CA HIS A 234 4.39 -22.14 -14.84
C HIS A 234 4.20 -21.23 -13.61
N CYS A 235 5.31 -20.76 -13.03
CA CYS A 235 5.31 -19.78 -11.94
C CYS A 235 4.61 -18.46 -12.33
N ILE A 236 4.82 -17.99 -13.57
CA ILE A 236 4.19 -16.78 -14.08
C ILE A 236 2.70 -17.02 -14.30
N LYS A 237 2.29 -18.15 -14.88
CA LYS A 237 0.87 -18.47 -15.12
C LYS A 237 0.04 -18.49 -13.82
N VAL A 238 0.58 -19.04 -12.74
CA VAL A 238 -0.10 -19.11 -11.43
C VAL A 238 -0.05 -17.78 -10.66
N CYS A 239 0.88 -16.88 -11.00
CA CYS A 239 1.02 -15.59 -10.31
C CYS A 239 -0.24 -14.73 -10.49
N LYS A 240 -0.86 -14.36 -9.35
CA LYS A 240 -2.05 -13.49 -9.29
C LYS A 240 -1.74 -12.02 -9.56
N MET A 241 -0.46 -11.64 -9.46
CA MET A 241 0.02 -10.31 -9.85
C MET A 241 0.38 -10.30 -11.35
N ASP A 242 0.43 -9.11 -11.94
CA ASP A 242 0.89 -8.85 -13.33
C ASP A 242 2.41 -9.01 -13.49
N CYS A 243 2.98 -10.06 -12.90
CA CYS A 243 4.40 -10.33 -13.11
C CYS A 243 4.63 -10.90 -14.51
N GLN A 244 5.62 -10.36 -15.22
CA GLN A 244 6.18 -10.89 -16.45
C GLN A 244 7.38 -11.81 -16.15
N GLU A 245 8.15 -11.48 -15.11
CA GLU A 245 9.29 -12.27 -14.65
C GLU A 245 9.22 -12.47 -13.13
N VAL A 246 9.83 -13.54 -12.63
CA VAL A 246 9.91 -13.75 -11.18
C VAL A 246 10.81 -12.66 -10.58
N ALA A 247 10.36 -12.05 -9.49
CA ALA A 247 11.05 -10.93 -8.84
C ALA A 247 11.13 -9.64 -9.68
N ASP A 248 10.22 -9.45 -10.64
CA ASP A 248 10.05 -8.17 -11.33
C ASP A 248 9.49 -7.05 -10.44
N HIS A 249 9.25 -5.89 -11.03
CA HIS A 249 8.74 -4.71 -10.32
C HIS A 249 7.33 -4.89 -9.73
N GLU A 250 6.56 -5.87 -10.22
CA GLU A 250 5.22 -6.14 -9.69
C GLU A 250 5.20 -7.21 -8.59
N CYS A 251 6.25 -8.04 -8.50
CA CYS A 251 6.37 -9.14 -7.57
C CYS A 251 6.34 -8.69 -6.10
N ILE A 252 5.36 -9.17 -5.34
CA ILE A 252 5.23 -8.90 -3.89
C ILE A 252 5.97 -9.89 -2.99
N ASN A 253 6.82 -10.75 -3.58
CA ASN A 253 7.59 -11.78 -2.87
C ASN A 253 6.71 -12.67 -1.97
N CYS A 254 5.50 -13.05 -2.44
CA CYS A 254 4.55 -13.84 -1.65
C CYS A 254 4.95 -15.31 -1.48
N GLY A 255 5.81 -15.82 -2.37
CA GLY A 255 6.32 -17.19 -2.36
C GLY A 255 5.38 -18.27 -2.87
N GLU A 256 4.22 -17.93 -3.46
CA GLU A 256 3.31 -18.93 -4.04
C GLU A 256 3.98 -19.68 -5.21
N CYS A 257 4.86 -19.02 -5.97
CA CYS A 257 5.61 -19.63 -7.06
C CYS A 257 6.58 -20.73 -6.63
N LEU A 258 7.09 -20.71 -5.38
CA LEU A 258 7.97 -21.77 -4.87
C LEU A 258 7.23 -23.11 -4.74
N LYS A 259 5.93 -23.07 -4.44
CA LYS A 259 5.11 -24.27 -4.21
C LYS A 259 4.79 -25.02 -5.51
N VAL A 260 4.80 -24.33 -6.66
CA VAL A 260 4.38 -24.87 -7.96
C VAL A 260 5.55 -25.12 -8.92
N CYS A 261 6.76 -24.72 -8.57
CA CYS A 261 7.92 -24.87 -9.46
C CYS A 261 8.37 -26.35 -9.52
N PRO A 262 8.31 -27.02 -10.69
CA PRO A 262 8.64 -28.44 -10.80
C PRO A 262 10.13 -28.72 -10.57
N THR A 263 11.01 -27.81 -11.02
CA THR A 263 12.46 -27.96 -10.91
C THR A 263 13.03 -27.39 -9.60
N LYS A 264 12.18 -26.85 -8.72
CA LYS A 264 12.58 -26.17 -7.46
C LYS A 264 13.67 -25.10 -7.67
N ALA A 265 13.67 -24.43 -8.83
CA ALA A 265 14.64 -23.40 -9.18
C ALA A 265 14.42 -22.06 -8.45
N ILE A 266 13.27 -21.88 -7.80
CA ILE A 266 12.90 -20.63 -7.13
C ILE A 266 13.20 -20.76 -5.63
N SER A 267 13.93 -19.79 -5.07
CA SER A 267 14.26 -19.74 -3.64
C SER A 267 14.16 -18.31 -3.11
N PHE A 268 14.09 -18.15 -1.78
CA PHE A 268 14.31 -16.85 -1.16
C PHE A 268 15.81 -16.50 -1.23
N LYS A 269 16.13 -15.23 -1.46
CA LYS A 269 17.50 -14.72 -1.37
C LYS A 269 18.04 -15.05 0.03
N LYS A 270 19.17 -15.73 0.09
CA LYS A 270 19.95 -15.90 1.31
C LYS A 270 20.98 -14.77 1.32
N LEU A 271 21.06 -14.05 2.44
CA LEU A 271 22.22 -13.19 2.71
C LEU A 271 23.48 -14.05 2.81
#